data_AF-A0A7C4CLV9-F1
#
_entry.id   AF-A0A7C4CLV9-F1
#
_cell.length_a   1.000
_cell.length_b   1.000
_cell.length_c   1.000
_cell.angle_alpha   90.00
_cell.angle_beta   90.00
_cell.angle_gamma   90.00
#
_symmetry.space_group_name_H-M   'P 1'
#
loop_
_entity.id
_entity.type
_entity.pdbx_description
1 polymer ?
#
loop_
_entity_poly.entity_id
_entity_poly.type
_entity_poly.pdbx_seq_one_letter_code
_entity_poly.pdbx_strand_id
1 'polypeptide(L)' 'MNLLSMSIFNDAVKSLYERNYLLADSVVSKAKMASSLRNEITKLISKKADATQISSLRMIIESICRTIEYSSDIAEVF' A
#
# COMPACT_ATOMS: atom_id res chain seq x y z
N MET A 1 -7.11 -4.79 -1.40
CA MET A 1 -6.03 -3.77 -1.43
C MET A 1 -6.50 -2.37 -1.09
N ASN A 2 -7.57 -1.83 -1.69
CA ASN A 2 -8.01 -0.45 -1.40
C ASN A 2 -8.27 -0.17 0.10
N LEU A 3 -9.05 -1.03 0.76
CA LEU A 3 -9.32 -0.90 2.20
C LEU A 3 -8.06 -0.98 3.07
N LEU A 4 -7.10 -1.83 2.67
CA LEU A 4 -5.80 -1.93 3.34
C LEU A 4 -5.01 -0.62 3.20
N SER A 5 -4.95 -0.06 2.00
CA SER A 5 -4.33 1.26 1.74
C SER A 5 -4.94 2.36 2.61
N MET A 6 -6.27 2.43 2.66
CA MET A 6 -6.97 3.42 3.50
C MET A 6 -6.70 3.22 4.98
N SER A 7 -6.62 1.98 5.45
CA SER A 7 -6.28 1.68 6.85
C SER A 7 -4.85 2.11 7.18
N ILE A 8 -3.87 1.80 6.33
CA ILE A 8 -2.47 2.17 6.54
C ILE A 8 -2.32 3.70 6.53
N PHE A 9 -3.00 4.38 5.61
CA PHE A 9 -3.02 5.84 5.56
C PHE A 9 -3.61 6.46 6.83
N ASN A 10 -4.75 5.96 7.30
CA ASN A 10 -5.35 6.45 8.55
C ASN A 10 -4.44 6.17 9.76
N ASP A 11 -3.81 5.00 9.81
CA ASP A 11 -2.84 4.66 10.87
C ASP A 11 -1.63 5.62 10.84
N ALA A 12 -1.14 6.00 9.66
CA ALA A 12 -0.03 6.95 9.50
C ALA A 12 -0.39 8.36 9.95
N VAL A 13 -1.57 8.86 9.56
CA VAL A 13 -2.05 10.17 10.02
C VAL A 13 -2.28 10.17 11.54
N LYS A 14 -2.81 9.07 12.08
CA LYS A 14 -3.02 8.91 13.51
C LYS A 14 -1.70 8.83 14.28
N SER A 15 -0.72 8.07 13.80
CA SER A 15 0.59 7.99 14.44
C SER A 15 1.25 9.37 14.47
N LEU A 16 1.07 10.16 13.41
CA LEU A 16 1.58 11.52 13.33
C LEU A 16 0.93 12.44 14.36
N TYR A 17 -0.41 12.44 14.42
CA TYR A 17 -1.15 13.30 15.33
C TYR A 17 -0.89 12.95 16.81
N GLU A 18 -0.82 11.65 17.14
CA GLU A 18 -0.69 11.16 18.51
C GLU A 18 0.79 10.99 18.95
N ARG A 19 1.76 11.20 18.05
CA ARG A 19 3.18 10.88 18.26
C ARG A 19 3.39 9.41 18.70
N ASN A 20 2.61 8.51 18.10
CA ASN A 20 2.62 7.10 18.44
C ASN A 20 3.65 6.33 17.60
N TYR A 21 4.87 6.23 18.12
CA TYR A 21 6.00 5.58 17.42
C TYR A 21 5.75 4.09 17.12
N LEU A 22 5.02 3.38 17.98
CA LEU A 22 4.69 1.97 17.73
C LEU A 22 3.73 1.82 16.56
N LEU A 23 2.78 2.75 16.42
CA LEU A 23 1.87 2.78 15.28
C LEU A 23 2.60 3.18 14.00
N ALA A 24 3.54 4.13 14.07
CA ALA A 24 4.39 4.50 12.95
C ALA A 24 5.25 3.32 12.45
N ASP A 25 5.91 2.58 13.35
CA ASP A 25 6.68 1.39 12.98
C ASP A 25 5.79 0.30 12.36
N SER A 26 4.57 0.13 12.88
CA SER A 26 3.58 -0.77 12.28
C SER A 26 3.21 -0.36 10.84
N VAL A 27 3.04 0.94 10.58
CA VAL A 27 2.77 1.46 9.23
C VAL A 27 3.91 1.14 8.27
N VAL A 28 5.16 1.42 8.67
CA VAL A 28 6.36 1.14 7.87
C VAL A 28 6.48 -0.37 7.58
N SER A 29 6.24 -1.22 8.59
CA SER A 29 6.26 -2.68 8.42
C SER A 29 5.19 -3.17 7.44
N LYS A 30 3.95 -2.67 7.57
CA LYS A 30 2.86 -2.98 6.63
C LYS A 30 3.18 -2.49 5.21
N ALA A 31 3.80 -1.31 5.07
CA ALA A 31 4.16 -0.74 3.79
C ALA A 31 5.20 -1.58 3.03
N LYS A 32 6.19 -2.15 3.73
CA LYS A 32 7.18 -3.08 3.14
C LYS A 32 6.54 -4.30 2.46
N MET A 33 5.37 -4.73 2.92
CA MET A 33 4.63 -5.85 2.33
C MET A 33 3.93 -5.49 1.00
N ALA A 34 3.73 -4.20 0.71
CA ALA A 34 2.94 -3.75 -0.45
C ALA A 34 3.54 -4.21 -1.78
N SER A 35 4.87 -4.17 -1.92
CA SER A 35 5.54 -4.64 -3.14
C SER A 35 5.37 -6.14 -3.38
N SER A 36 5.43 -6.94 -2.30
CA SER A 36 5.17 -8.38 -2.38
C SER A 36 3.73 -8.67 -2.80
N LEU A 37 2.77 -7.97 -2.19
CA LEU A 37 1.35 -8.11 -2.50
C LEU A 37 1.05 -7.72 -3.96
N ARG A 38 1.66 -6.63 -4.45
CA ARG A 38 1.57 -6.22 -5.86
C ARG A 38 2.08 -7.29 -6.82
N ASN A 39 3.23 -7.91 -6.51
CA ASN A 39 3.80 -8.97 -7.33
C ASN A 39 2.90 -10.21 -7.36
N GLU A 40 2.34 -10.59 -6.22
CA GLU A 40 1.41 -11.72 -6.14
C GLU A 40 0.15 -11.48 -6.96
N ILE A 41 -0.46 -10.31 -6.82
CA ILE A 41 -1.66 -9.96 -7.57
C ILE A 41 -1.37 -9.87 -9.07
N THR A 42 -0.23 -9.31 -9.47
CA THR A 42 0.19 -9.29 -10.88
C THR A 42 0.26 -10.71 -11.45
N LYS A 43 0.87 -11.66 -10.72
CA LYS A 43 0.91 -13.08 -11.12
C LYS A 43 -0.47 -13.70 -11.25
N LEU A 44 -1.42 -13.34 -10.39
CA LEU A 44 -2.79 -13.84 -10.44
C LEU A 44 -3.56 -13.31 -11.66
N ILE A 45 -3.39 -12.03 -11.99
CA ILE A 45 -4.10 -11.37 -13.10
C ILE A 45 -3.57 -11.86 -14.44
N SER A 46 -2.25 -12.05 -14.58
CA SER A 46 -1.63 -12.56 -15.81
C SER A 46 -2.15 -13.94 -16.24
N LYS A 47 -2.76 -14.70 -15.32
CA LYS A 47 -3.35 -16.02 -15.62
C LYS A 47 -4.81 -15.97 -16.08
N LYS A 48 -5.51 -14.83 -15.92
CA LYS A 48 -6.98 -14.76 -15.99
C LYS A 48 -7.56 -13.71 -16.94
N ALA A 49 -6.78 -12.76 -17.42
CA ALA A 49 -7.29 -11.58 -18.11
C ALA A 49 -6.60 -11.34 -19.47
N ASP A 50 -7.28 -10.61 -20.36
CA ASP A 50 -6.68 -10.15 -21.61
C ASP A 50 -5.61 -9.05 -21.36
N ALA A 51 -4.75 -8.80 -22.35
CA ALA A 51 -3.63 -7.86 -22.21
C ALA A 51 -4.06 -6.43 -21.81
N THR A 52 -5.22 -5.98 -22.28
CA THR A 52 -5.77 -4.64 -22.02
C THR A 52 -6.27 -4.54 -20.58
N GLN A 53 -7.02 -5.54 -20.12
CA GLN A 53 -7.50 -5.67 -18.75
C GLN A 53 -6.35 -5.80 -17.74
N ILE A 54 -5.30 -6.58 -18.09
CA ILE A 54 -4.07 -6.67 -17.29
C ILE A 54 -3.44 -5.29 -17.11
N SER A 55 -3.32 -4.51 -18.18
CA SER A 55 -2.69 -3.18 -18.13
C SER A 55 -3.46 -2.21 -17.23
N SER A 56 -4.79 -2.13 -17.41
CA SER A 56 -5.64 -1.27 -16.59
C SER A 56 -5.59 -1.64 -15.11
N LEU A 57 -5.66 -2.94 -14.80
CA LEU A 57 -5.62 -3.40 -13.42
C LEU A 57 -4.25 -3.18 -12.77
N ARG A 58 -3.16 -3.35 -13.53
CA ARG A 58 -1.79 -3.05 -13.06
C ARG A 58 -1.65 -1.58 -12.66
N MET A 59 -2.19 -0.66 -13.47
CA MET A 59 -2.18 0.78 -13.13
C MET A 59 -2.94 1.09 -11.85
N ILE A 60 -4.12 0.47 -11.66
CA ILE A 60 -4.92 0.66 -10.44
C ILE A 60 -4.15 0.16 -9.21
N ILE A 61 -3.55 -1.03 -9.30
CA ILE A 61 -2.77 -1.61 -8.18
C ILE A 61 -1.56 -0.75 -7.85
N GLU A 62 -0.83 -0.28 -8.86
CA GLU A 62 0.30 0.61 -8.69
C GLU A 62 -0.10 1.91 -7.99
N SER A 63 -1.24 2.50 -8.38
CA SER A 63 -1.77 3.69 -7.69
C SER A 63 -2.09 3.42 -6.22
N ILE A 64 -2.63 2.25 -5.88
CA ILE A 64 -2.91 1.88 -4.49
C ILE A 64 -1.61 1.66 -3.69
N CYS A 65 -0.60 1.05 -4.31
CA CYS A 65 0.72 0.87 -3.68
C CYS A 65 1.38 2.21 -3.36
N ARG A 66 1.30 3.19 -4.26
CA ARG A 66 1.83 4.54 -3.99
C ARG A 66 1.18 5.19 -2.77
N THR A 67 -0.12 5.02 -2.57
CA THR A 67 -0.79 5.51 -1.34
C THR A 67 -0.21 4.86 -0.08
N ILE A 68 0.13 3.57 -0.14
CA ILE A 68 0.76 2.86 0.98
C ILE A 68 2.19 3.37 1.20
N GLU A 69 2.95 3.62 0.14
CA GLU A 69 4.31 4.18 0.20
C GLU A 69 4.28 5.58 0.83
N TYR A 70 3.39 6.48 0.38
CA TYR A 70 3.21 7.80 0.99
C TYR A 70 2.80 7.73 2.46
N SER A 71 2.06 6.70 2.85
CA SER A 71 1.72 6.48 4.26
C SER A 71 2.95 6.10 5.09
N SER A 72 3.89 5.34 4.51
CA SER A 72 5.20 5.07 5.11
C SER A 72 5.99 6.36 5.26
N ASP A 73 6.05 7.19 4.21
CA ASP A 73 6.76 8.47 4.26
C ASP A 73 6.24 9.35 5.40
N ILE A 74 4.92 9.43 5.58
CA ILE A 74 4.30 10.17 6.71
C ILE A 74 4.75 9.60 8.06
N ALA A 75 4.79 8.27 8.20
CA ALA A 75 5.20 7.62 9.43
C ALA A 75 6.70 7.79 9.74
N GLU A 76 7.54 7.99 8.72
CA GLU A 76 9.00 8.15 8.84
C GLU A 76 9.44 9.60 9.15
N VAL A 77 8.55 10.58 9.13
CA VAL A 77 8.87 12.00 9.44
C VAL A 77 9.29 12.22 10.92
N PHE A 78 9.18 11.21 11.77
CA PHE A 78 9.45 11.27 13.22
C PHE A 78 10.84 10.82 13.65
#